data_AF-A0A7C1DK28-F1
#
_entry.id   AF-A0A7C1DK28-F1
#
_cell.length_a   1.000
_cell.length_b   1.000
_cell.length_c   1.000
_cell.angle_alpha   90.00
_cell.angle_beta   90.00
_cell.angle_gamma   90.00
#
_symmetry.space_group_name_H-M   'P 1'
#
loop_
_entity.id
_entity.type
_entity.pdbx_description
1 polymer ?
#
loop_
_entity_poly.entity_id
_entity_poly.type
_entity_poly.pdbx_seq_one_letter_code
_entity_poly.pdbx_strand_id
1 'polypeptide(L)'
;GWISEYDCPIMAELLETGYMPESYVDKLNQYHESELNHTDNGLCAYSDVSCTYSNKHVVYIPIYGAGERLGTLVLARFGCAFDNRDLVLGEYLATVVGLEILHARTRSIEERARERLIVQMAMRALSYSEVESVRHIIKELNGPEGIVVASRVADRVGVTRSVIVNALRKLESAGIIESRSLGMKGTFIKVMSPLFLEDLGVSE
;
A
#
# COMPACT_ATOMS: atom_id res chain seq x y z
N GLY A 1 21.29 -28.07 14.98
CA GLY A 1 21.44 -26.61 14.97
C GLY A 1 21.10 -26.13 13.58
N TRP A 2 20.29 -25.07 13.46
CA TRP A 2 20.09 -24.38 12.18
C TRP A 2 21.47 -23.97 11.64
N ILE A 3 21.79 -24.36 10.41
CA ILE A 3 23.10 -24.09 9.82
C ILE A 3 23.14 -22.59 9.54
N SER A 4 23.78 -21.85 10.44
CA SER A 4 23.86 -20.38 10.48
C SER A 4 25.00 -19.81 9.62
N GLU A 5 25.52 -20.59 8.66
CA GLU A 5 26.63 -20.15 7.78
C GLU A 5 26.18 -19.89 6.34
N TYR A 6 24.87 -19.83 6.09
CA TYR A 6 24.35 -19.44 4.78
C TYR A 6 24.38 -17.92 4.62
N ASP A 7 25.38 -17.44 3.88
CA ASP A 7 25.58 -16.03 3.54
C ASP A 7 25.48 -15.85 2.03
N CYS A 8 24.28 -15.54 1.53
CA CYS A 8 24.06 -15.29 0.11
C CYS A 8 23.91 -13.78 -0.13
N PRO A 9 24.91 -13.11 -0.73
CA PRO A 9 24.84 -11.67 -0.99
C PRO A 9 23.63 -11.27 -1.84
N ILE A 10 23.27 -12.13 -2.81
CA ILE A 10 22.10 -11.93 -3.66
C ILE A 10 20.83 -11.92 -2.79
N MET A 11 20.65 -12.90 -1.91
CA MET A 11 19.47 -12.94 -1.04
C MET A 11 19.43 -11.71 -0.14
N ALA A 12 20.56 -11.28 0.43
CA ALA A 12 20.64 -10.09 1.26
C ALA A 12 20.20 -8.82 0.49
N GLU A 13 20.72 -8.61 -0.72
CA GLU A 13 20.35 -7.49 -1.58
C GLU A 13 18.86 -7.51 -1.96
N LEU A 14 18.32 -8.67 -2.29
CA LEU A 14 16.89 -8.82 -2.61
C LEU A 14 15.99 -8.54 -1.41
N LEU A 15 16.43 -8.87 -0.18
CA LEU A 15 15.71 -8.56 1.04
C LEU A 15 15.76 -7.06 1.40
N GLU A 16 16.86 -6.37 1.10
CA GLU A 16 16.98 -4.91 1.29
C GLU A 16 16.10 -4.14 0.30
N THR A 17 16.08 -4.56 -0.97
CA THR A 17 15.26 -3.92 -2.01
C THR A 17 13.80 -4.30 -1.90
N GLY A 18 13.49 -5.51 -1.43
CA GLY A 18 12.14 -6.06 -1.34
C GLY A 18 11.59 -6.59 -2.68
N TYR A 19 12.42 -6.69 -3.73
CA TYR A 19 12.00 -7.12 -5.07
C TYR A 19 12.94 -8.19 -5.62
N MET A 20 12.36 -9.21 -6.28
CA MET A 20 13.11 -10.15 -7.11
C MET A 20 13.34 -9.58 -8.52
N PRO A 21 14.40 -10.01 -9.24
CA PRO A 21 14.61 -9.58 -10.63
C PRO A 21 13.40 -9.94 -11.50
N GLU A 22 12.97 -9.02 -12.37
CA GLU A 22 11.76 -9.17 -13.19
C GLU A 22 11.80 -10.44 -14.05
N SER A 23 12.94 -10.72 -14.70
CA SER A 23 13.12 -11.94 -15.50
C SER A 23 12.91 -13.23 -14.69
N TYR A 24 13.34 -13.22 -13.42
CA TYR A 24 13.20 -14.35 -12.53
C TYR A 24 11.74 -14.53 -12.10
N VAL A 25 11.05 -13.43 -11.80
CA VAL A 25 9.61 -13.44 -11.48
C VAL A 25 8.80 -13.98 -12.66
N ASP A 26 9.09 -13.54 -13.88
CA ASP A 26 8.42 -14.03 -15.09
C ASP A 26 8.63 -15.52 -15.34
N LYS A 27 9.86 -16.02 -15.09
CA LYS A 27 10.13 -17.46 -15.10
C LYS A 27 9.29 -18.19 -14.03
N LEU A 28 9.28 -17.69 -12.80
CA LEU A 28 8.50 -18.29 -11.72
C LEU A 28 7.00 -18.34 -12.04
N ASN A 29 6.49 -17.34 -12.77
CA ASN A 29 5.09 -17.25 -13.18
C ASN A 29 4.64 -18.34 -14.16
N GLN A 30 5.58 -19.01 -14.84
CA GLN A 30 5.30 -20.11 -15.76
C GLN A 30 5.05 -21.44 -15.04
N TYR A 31 5.43 -21.57 -13.77
CA TYR A 31 5.14 -22.75 -12.97
C TYR A 31 3.70 -22.71 -12.44
N HIS A 32 2.89 -23.65 -12.92
CA HIS A 32 1.49 -23.79 -12.54
C HIS A 32 1.21 -24.89 -11.52
N GLU A 33 2.17 -25.81 -11.34
CA GLU A 33 2.16 -26.88 -10.34
C GLU A 33 3.41 -26.79 -9.47
N SER A 34 3.38 -27.42 -8.30
CA SER A 34 4.52 -27.43 -7.39
C SER A 34 5.67 -28.25 -7.98
N GLU A 35 6.88 -27.70 -7.95
CA GLU A 35 8.08 -28.38 -8.43
C GLU A 35 9.01 -28.70 -7.27
N LEU A 36 9.19 -30.00 -7.00
CA LEU A 36 10.03 -30.50 -5.91
C LEU A 36 11.48 -30.70 -6.36
N ASN A 37 12.42 -30.16 -5.58
CA ASN A 37 13.86 -30.26 -5.84
C ASN A 37 14.27 -29.77 -7.24
N HIS A 38 13.75 -28.61 -7.66
CA HIS A 38 14.11 -27.97 -8.91
C HIS A 38 15.63 -27.84 -9.03
N THR A 39 16.18 -28.41 -10.10
CA THR A 39 17.61 -28.34 -10.39
C THR A 39 17.87 -27.15 -11.29
N ASP A 40 18.29 -26.05 -10.68
CA ASP A 40 18.65 -24.80 -11.36
C ASP A 40 19.91 -24.89 -12.25
N ASN A 41 20.45 -26.09 -12.52
CA ASN A 41 21.69 -26.30 -13.29
C ASN A 41 22.89 -25.45 -12.82
N GLY A 42 22.97 -25.20 -11.51
CA GLY A 42 24.01 -24.35 -10.91
C GLY A 42 23.65 -22.86 -10.83
N LEU A 43 22.43 -22.44 -11.21
CA LEU A 43 21.94 -21.07 -10.99
C LEU A 43 21.49 -20.85 -9.54
N CYS A 44 21.33 -19.59 -9.15
CA CYS A 44 20.91 -19.14 -7.82
C CYS A 44 19.43 -19.48 -7.56
N ALA A 45 19.03 -19.65 -6.29
CA ALA A 45 17.63 -19.95 -5.92
C ALA A 45 16.69 -18.74 -6.05
N TYR A 46 17.24 -17.55 -6.27
CA TYR A 46 16.52 -16.29 -6.21
C TYR A 46 16.79 -15.38 -7.43
N SER A 47 17.59 -15.85 -8.40
CA SER A 47 17.94 -15.11 -9.62
C SER A 47 18.61 -16.02 -10.65
N ASP A 48 18.71 -15.56 -11.90
CA ASP A 48 19.32 -16.29 -13.02
C ASP A 48 20.85 -16.15 -13.11
N VAL A 49 21.54 -16.02 -11.97
CA VAL A 49 23.01 -15.94 -11.91
C VAL A 49 23.61 -17.23 -11.36
N SER A 50 24.88 -17.50 -11.65
CA SER A 50 25.58 -18.69 -11.14
C SER A 50 25.63 -18.70 -9.60
N CYS A 51 25.30 -19.84 -8.99
CA CYS A 51 25.38 -20.04 -7.55
C CYS A 51 26.78 -20.50 -7.15
N THR A 52 27.33 -19.87 -6.11
CA THR A 52 28.60 -20.27 -5.48
C THR A 52 28.45 -21.50 -4.59
N TYR A 53 27.21 -21.82 -4.18
CA TYR A 53 26.91 -22.94 -3.30
C TYR A 53 26.49 -24.17 -4.11
N SER A 54 27.12 -25.30 -3.81
CA SER A 54 26.76 -26.61 -4.38
C SER A 54 25.70 -27.32 -3.50
N ASN A 55 25.06 -28.36 -4.06
CA ASN A 55 24.07 -29.19 -3.36
C ASN A 55 22.87 -28.39 -2.78
N LYS A 56 22.39 -27.45 -3.58
CA LYS A 56 21.19 -26.65 -3.33
C LYS A 56 19.96 -27.40 -3.80
N HIS A 57 18.91 -27.40 -2.99
CA HIS A 57 17.60 -27.90 -3.35
C HIS A 57 16.60 -26.76 -3.26
N VAL A 58 15.74 -26.65 -4.27
CA VAL A 58 14.73 -25.60 -4.36
C VAL A 58 13.36 -26.23 -4.58
N VAL A 59 12.33 -25.66 -3.98
CA VAL A 59 10.93 -25.99 -4.25
C VAL A 59 10.21 -24.73 -4.66
N TYR A 60 9.49 -24.81 -5.76
CA TYR A 60 8.56 -23.76 -6.19
C TYR A 60 7.15 -24.23 -5.95
N ILE A 61 6.36 -23.44 -5.23
CA ILE A 61 4.97 -23.75 -4.92
C ILE A 61 4.13 -22.55 -5.35
N PRO A 62 3.35 -22.65 -6.43
CA PRO A 62 2.47 -21.58 -6.85
C PRO A 62 1.43 -21.25 -5.76
N ILE A 63 1.21 -19.96 -5.52
CA ILE A 63 0.20 -19.47 -4.58
C ILE A 63 -1.03 -19.08 -5.39
N TYR A 64 -2.15 -19.74 -5.14
CA TYR A 64 -3.44 -19.42 -5.74
C TYR A 64 -4.42 -18.92 -4.68
N GLY A 65 -5.33 -18.04 -5.10
CA GLY A 65 -6.46 -17.63 -4.29
C GLY A 65 -7.61 -17.14 -5.17
N ALA A 66 -8.84 -17.52 -4.84
CA ALA A 66 -10.03 -17.17 -5.61
C ALA A 66 -9.95 -17.49 -7.13
N GLY A 67 -9.19 -18.52 -7.51
CA GLY A 67 -8.98 -18.90 -8.91
C GLY A 67 -7.92 -18.07 -9.66
N GLU A 68 -7.28 -17.11 -8.99
CA GLU A 68 -6.20 -16.27 -9.52
C GLU A 68 -4.84 -16.75 -8.99
N ARG A 69 -3.79 -16.63 -9.81
CA ARG A 69 -2.41 -16.84 -9.37
C ARG A 69 -1.90 -15.59 -8.67
N LEU A 70 -1.65 -15.69 -7.36
CA LEU A 70 -1.25 -14.58 -6.50
C LEU A 70 0.27 -14.42 -6.39
N GLY A 71 1.03 -15.49 -6.61
CA GLY A 71 2.49 -15.46 -6.53
C GLY A 71 3.12 -16.86 -6.49
N THR A 72 4.35 -16.93 -5.98
CA THR A 72 5.12 -18.17 -5.83
C THR A 72 5.77 -18.19 -4.46
N LEU A 73 5.60 -19.28 -3.72
CA LEU A 73 6.41 -19.60 -2.55
C LEU A 73 7.68 -20.31 -3.04
N VAL A 74 8.84 -19.73 -2.71
CA VAL A 74 10.15 -20.31 -3.03
C VAL A 74 10.80 -20.78 -1.74
N LEU A 75 11.07 -22.09 -1.65
CA LEU A 75 11.82 -22.69 -0.54
C LEU A 75 13.16 -23.15 -1.06
N ALA A 76 14.25 -22.79 -0.36
CA ALA A 76 15.58 -23.27 -0.70
C ALA A 76 16.29 -23.79 0.56
N ARG A 77 16.99 -24.91 0.43
CA ARG A 77 17.88 -25.45 1.47
C ARG A 77 19.07 -26.16 0.85
N PHE A 78 20.14 -26.32 1.64
CA PHE A 78 21.38 -26.96 1.20
C PHE A 78 21.58 -28.29 1.90
N GLY A 79 22.26 -29.23 1.25
CA GLY A 79 22.69 -30.48 1.86
C GLY A 79 21.64 -31.59 1.81
N CYS A 80 20.38 -31.29 2.11
CA CYS A 80 19.29 -32.27 2.17
C CYS A 80 18.19 -31.93 1.15
N ALA A 81 17.85 -32.89 0.28
CA ALA A 81 16.75 -32.77 -0.67
C ALA A 81 15.41 -32.71 0.07
N PHE A 82 14.46 -31.91 -0.45
CA PHE A 82 13.08 -31.89 0.01
C PHE A 82 12.38 -33.21 -0.27
N ASP A 83 11.53 -33.65 0.66
CA ASP A 83 10.69 -34.83 0.47
C ASP A 83 9.19 -34.45 0.34
N ASN A 84 8.34 -35.44 0.11
CA ASN A 84 6.90 -35.21 -0.06
C ASN A 84 6.24 -34.62 1.19
N ARG A 85 6.78 -34.83 2.39
CA ARG A 85 6.22 -34.24 3.62
C ARG A 85 6.53 -32.76 3.67
N ASP A 86 7.74 -32.36 3.27
CA ASP A 86 8.08 -30.95 3.10
C ASP A 86 7.16 -30.27 2.07
N LEU A 87 6.89 -30.95 0.94
CA LEU A 87 6.00 -30.43 -0.11
C LEU A 87 4.58 -30.21 0.40
N VAL A 88 3.99 -31.19 1.09
CA VAL A 88 2.64 -31.08 1.66
C VAL A 88 2.54 -29.90 2.63
N LEU A 89 3.56 -29.68 3.47
CA LEU A 89 3.60 -28.53 4.38
C LEU A 89 3.73 -27.22 3.61
N GLY A 90 4.54 -27.20 2.55
CA GLY A 90 4.71 -26.04 1.69
C GLY A 90 3.44 -25.65 0.94
N GLU A 91 2.67 -26.61 0.43
CA GLU A 91 1.38 -26.37 -0.25
C GLU A 91 0.31 -25.90 0.73
N TYR A 92 0.28 -26.46 1.94
CA TYR A 92 -0.56 -25.95 3.01
C TYR A 92 -0.21 -24.49 3.35
N LEU A 93 1.09 -24.18 3.49
CA LEU A 93 1.56 -22.82 3.73
C LEU A 93 1.17 -21.88 2.58
N ALA A 94 1.38 -22.29 1.32
CA ALA A 94 1.00 -21.52 0.14
C ALA A 94 -0.50 -21.19 0.14
N THR A 95 -1.35 -22.15 0.53
CA THR A 95 -2.80 -21.94 0.66
C THR A 95 -3.13 -20.90 1.73
N VAL A 96 -2.51 -21.00 2.91
CA VAL A 96 -2.71 -20.04 4.02
C VAL A 96 -2.23 -18.65 3.63
N VAL A 97 -1.07 -18.54 2.97
CA VAL A 97 -0.54 -17.27 2.47
C VAL A 97 -1.47 -16.67 1.41
N GLY A 98 -2.01 -17.48 0.50
CA GLY A 98 -2.98 -17.03 -0.49
C GLY A 98 -4.24 -16.44 0.15
N LEU A 99 -4.76 -17.08 1.20
CA LEU A 99 -5.88 -16.55 1.98
C LEU A 99 -5.54 -15.19 2.61
N GLU A 100 -4.37 -15.06 3.24
CA GLU A 100 -3.96 -13.80 3.88
C GLU A 100 -3.73 -12.66 2.87
N ILE A 101 -3.19 -12.95 1.68
CA ILE A 101 -3.07 -11.97 0.59
C ILE A 101 -4.44 -11.43 0.20
N LEU A 102 -5.42 -12.33 -0.03
CA LEU A 102 -6.79 -11.92 -0.36
C LEU A 102 -7.43 -11.13 0.77
N HIS A 103 -7.25 -11.58 2.03
CA HIS A 103 -7.76 -10.89 3.20
C HIS A 103 -7.18 -9.48 3.34
N ALA A 104 -5.87 -9.29 3.09
CA ALA A 104 -5.22 -7.98 3.08
C ALA A 104 -5.77 -7.08 1.96
N ARG A 105 -5.97 -7.60 0.74
CA ARG A 105 -6.60 -6.87 -0.37
C ARG A 105 -8.03 -6.42 -0.01
N THR A 106 -8.85 -7.32 0.53
CA THR A 106 -10.23 -7.00 0.94
C THR A 106 -10.25 -5.90 2.00
N ARG A 107 -9.44 -6.02 3.06
CA ARG A 107 -9.32 -4.98 4.09
C ARG A 107 -8.92 -3.62 3.52
N SER A 108 -7.98 -3.60 2.58
CA SER A 108 -7.57 -2.35 1.91
C SER A 108 -8.73 -1.72 1.11
N ILE A 109 -9.51 -2.53 0.41
CA ILE A 109 -10.71 -2.08 -0.33
C ILE A 109 -11.77 -1.53 0.63
N GLU A 110 -12.05 -2.26 1.72
CA GLU A 110 -13.02 -1.86 2.74
C GLU A 110 -12.63 -0.54 3.41
N GLU A 111 -11.36 -0.39 3.80
CA GLU A 111 -10.86 0.84 4.42
C GLU A 111 -10.97 2.02 3.45
N ARG A 112 -10.56 1.84 2.19
CA ARG A 112 -10.70 2.89 1.16
C ARG A 112 -12.17 3.24 0.89
N ALA A 113 -13.07 2.25 0.89
CA ALA A 113 -14.50 2.48 0.72
C ALA A 113 -15.09 3.25 1.91
N ARG A 114 -14.65 2.92 3.13
CA ARG A 114 -15.03 3.62 4.36
C ARG A 114 -14.54 5.07 4.35
N GLU A 115 -13.28 5.32 4.00
CA GLU A 115 -12.74 6.67 3.86
C GLU A 115 -13.53 7.50 2.84
N ARG A 116 -13.82 6.92 1.66
CA ARG A 116 -14.69 7.57 0.65
C ARG A 116 -16.06 7.92 1.20
N LEU A 117 -16.68 7.01 1.96
CA LEU A 117 -17.98 7.27 2.57
C LEU A 117 -17.93 8.44 3.56
N ILE A 118 -16.89 8.51 4.41
CA ILE A 118 -16.68 9.62 5.35
C ILE A 118 -16.55 10.94 4.59
N VAL A 119 -15.73 10.98 3.53
CA VAL A 119 -15.56 12.16 2.67
C VAL A 119 -16.90 12.59 2.07
N GLN A 120 -17.65 11.67 1.47
CA GLN A 120 -18.95 11.96 0.88
C GLN A 120 -19.96 12.48 1.90
N MET A 121 -19.99 11.91 3.11
CA MET A 121 -20.88 12.36 4.18
C MET A 121 -20.55 13.78 4.62
N ALA A 122 -19.27 14.11 4.78
CA ALA A 122 -18.85 15.45 5.14
C ALA A 122 -19.17 16.46 4.04
N MET A 123 -18.93 16.10 2.77
CA MET A 123 -19.28 16.94 1.62
C MET A 123 -20.78 17.23 1.54
N ARG A 124 -21.63 16.24 1.83
CA ARG A 124 -23.09 16.42 1.92
C ARG A 124 -23.53 17.28 3.11
N ALA A 125 -22.72 17.38 4.16
CA ALA A 125 -23.00 18.25 5.31
C ALA A 125 -22.67 19.72 5.03
N LEU A 126 -21.90 20.01 3.98
CA LEU A 126 -21.59 21.35 3.53
C LEU A 126 -22.70 21.90 2.63
N SER A 127 -23.04 23.18 2.79
CA SER A 127 -23.85 23.92 1.84
C SER A 127 -23.05 24.23 0.57
N TYR A 128 -23.73 24.63 -0.51
CA TYR A 128 -23.07 25.03 -1.76
C TYR A 128 -22.00 26.12 -1.54
N SER A 129 -22.31 27.15 -0.75
CA SER A 129 -21.35 28.23 -0.45
C SER A 129 -20.20 27.79 0.44
N GLU A 130 -20.43 26.81 1.33
CA GLU A 130 -19.37 26.20 2.14
C GLU A 130 -18.43 25.35 1.28
N VAL A 131 -18.95 24.55 0.34
CA VAL A 131 -18.13 23.76 -0.61
C VAL A 131 -17.25 24.68 -1.46
N GLU A 132 -17.81 25.75 -2.03
CA GLU A 132 -17.02 26.68 -2.86
C GLU A 132 -15.94 27.39 -2.03
N SER A 133 -16.28 27.80 -0.80
CA SER A 133 -15.32 28.40 0.13
C SER A 133 -14.17 27.45 0.43
N VAL A 134 -14.47 26.19 0.74
CA VAL A 134 -13.48 25.14 1.00
C VAL A 134 -12.59 24.90 -0.21
N ARG A 135 -13.15 24.82 -1.43
CA ARG A 135 -12.36 24.65 -2.65
C ARG A 135 -11.33 25.77 -2.80
N HIS A 136 -11.71 27.02 -2.54
CA HIS A 136 -10.78 28.15 -2.58
C HIS A 136 -9.72 28.10 -1.47
N ILE A 137 -10.07 27.64 -0.28
CA ILE A 137 -9.13 27.43 0.84
C ILE A 137 -8.07 26.40 0.44
N ILE A 138 -8.50 25.24 -0.06
CA ILE A 138 -7.60 24.15 -0.43
C ILE A 138 -6.66 24.57 -1.58
N LYS A 139 -7.17 25.28 -2.59
CA LYS A 139 -6.33 25.84 -3.66
C LYS A 139 -5.29 26.85 -3.15
N GLU A 140 -5.57 27.54 -2.04
CA GLU A 140 -4.64 28.52 -1.46
C GLU A 140 -3.55 27.88 -0.57
N LEU A 141 -3.75 26.63 -0.12
CA LEU A 141 -2.74 25.89 0.66
C LEU A 141 -1.50 25.52 -0.17
N ASN A 142 -1.67 25.28 -1.48
CA ASN A 142 -0.61 24.89 -2.40
C ASN A 142 0.20 23.67 -1.92
N GLY A 143 -0.49 22.70 -1.30
CA GLY A 143 0.07 21.51 -0.68
C GLY A 143 -0.93 20.83 0.29
N PRO A 144 -0.52 19.75 0.98
CA PRO A 144 -1.38 19.03 1.92
C PRO A 144 -1.64 19.79 3.23
N GLU A 145 -0.86 20.84 3.52
CA GLU A 145 -0.99 21.66 4.72
C GLU A 145 -0.49 23.10 4.50
N GLY A 146 -0.94 24.03 5.34
CA GLY A 146 -0.59 25.45 5.22
C GLY A 146 -1.37 26.37 6.14
N ILE A 147 -1.12 27.68 6.04
CA ILE A 147 -1.80 28.70 6.85
C ILE A 147 -2.75 29.50 5.97
N VAL A 148 -4.01 29.59 6.38
CA VAL A 148 -5.06 30.29 5.65
C VAL A 148 -5.65 31.40 6.50
N VAL A 149 -5.89 32.55 5.88
CA VAL A 149 -6.53 33.71 6.51
C VAL A 149 -7.99 33.76 6.05
N ALA A 150 -8.91 33.32 6.92
CA ALA A 150 -10.33 33.19 6.59
C ALA A 150 -10.99 34.49 6.08
N SER A 151 -10.58 35.66 6.57
CA SER A 151 -11.09 36.93 6.06
C SER A 151 -10.73 37.16 4.59
N ARG A 152 -9.49 36.85 4.18
CA ARG A 152 -9.03 37.01 2.80
C ARG A 152 -9.81 36.12 1.83
N VAL A 153 -10.14 34.90 2.25
CA VAL A 153 -10.97 33.99 1.45
C VAL A 153 -12.42 34.45 1.42
N ALA A 154 -12.97 34.93 2.55
CA ALA A 154 -14.34 35.44 2.63
C ALA A 154 -14.57 36.58 1.63
N ASP A 155 -13.65 37.55 1.59
CA ASP A 155 -13.70 38.71 0.70
C ASP A 155 -13.61 38.30 -0.78
N ARG A 156 -12.81 37.28 -1.10
CA ARG A 156 -12.62 36.78 -2.47
C ARG A 156 -13.83 35.99 -2.99
N VAL A 157 -14.43 35.15 -2.15
CA VAL A 157 -15.58 34.31 -2.50
C VAL A 157 -16.91 35.08 -2.39
N GLY A 158 -16.93 36.21 -1.68
CA GLY A 158 -18.13 37.02 -1.49
C GLY A 158 -19.08 36.43 -0.45
N VAL A 159 -18.55 35.79 0.61
CA VAL A 159 -19.32 35.19 1.70
C VAL A 159 -18.93 35.78 3.05
N THR A 160 -19.74 35.54 4.10
CA THR A 160 -19.36 35.94 5.45
C THR A 160 -18.29 35.01 6.03
N ARG A 161 -17.43 35.53 6.92
CA ARG A 161 -16.44 34.72 7.65
C ARG A 161 -17.06 33.50 8.38
N SER A 162 -18.32 33.61 8.82
CA SER A 162 -19.04 32.50 9.48
C SER A 162 -19.26 31.29 8.58
N VAL A 163 -19.43 31.49 7.26
CA VAL A 163 -19.55 30.38 6.28
C VAL A 163 -18.27 29.56 6.27
N ILE A 164 -17.12 30.22 6.18
CA ILE A 164 -15.81 29.55 6.18
C ILE A 164 -15.55 28.81 7.49
N VAL A 165 -15.76 29.48 8.63
CA VAL A 165 -15.54 28.87 9.95
C VAL A 165 -16.44 27.66 10.16
N ASN A 166 -17.70 27.72 9.72
CA ASN A 166 -18.62 26.58 9.79
C ASN A 166 -18.19 25.43 8.89
N ALA A 167 -17.75 25.72 7.66
CA ALA A 167 -17.25 24.70 6.74
C ALA A 167 -16.04 23.97 7.32
N LEU A 168 -15.04 24.71 7.82
CA LEU A 168 -13.85 24.13 8.45
C LEU A 168 -14.21 23.29 9.68
N ARG A 169 -15.12 23.78 10.54
CA ARG A 169 -15.60 23.03 11.71
C ARG A 169 -16.29 21.72 11.34
N LYS A 170 -17.08 21.70 10.27
CA LYS A 170 -17.75 20.48 9.78
C LYS A 170 -16.74 19.45 9.28
N LEU A 171 -15.72 19.90 8.53
CA LEU A 171 -14.66 19.03 8.01
C LEU A 171 -13.75 18.49 9.13
N GLU A 172 -13.42 19.33 10.12
CA GLU A 172 -12.65 18.93 11.30
C GLU A 172 -13.43 17.91 12.15
N SER A 173 -14.73 18.12 12.33
CA SER A 173 -15.62 17.17 13.03
C SER A 173 -15.71 15.81 12.32
N ALA A 174 -15.50 15.77 11.00
CA ALA A 174 -15.47 14.56 10.20
C ALA A 174 -14.06 13.93 10.11
N GLY A 175 -13.04 14.54 10.72
CA GLY A 175 -11.65 14.08 10.65
C GLY A 175 -10.98 14.25 9.28
N ILE A 176 -11.55 15.06 8.39
CA ILE A 176 -11.01 15.29 7.04
C ILE A 176 -9.86 16.29 7.07
N ILE A 177 -9.93 17.25 7.99
CA ILE A 177 -8.88 18.22 8.23
C ILE A 177 -8.54 18.29 9.71
N GLU A 178 -7.32 18.71 10.01
CA GLU A 178 -6.94 19.24 11.31
C GLU A 178 -6.78 20.74 11.20
N SER A 179 -7.29 21.49 12.19
CA SER A 179 -7.14 22.94 12.23
C SER A 179 -6.51 23.42 13.54
N ARG A 180 -5.67 24.45 13.45
CA ARG A 180 -5.09 25.12 14.62
C ARG A 180 -5.09 26.63 14.43
N SER A 181 -5.83 27.34 15.28
CA SER A 181 -5.85 28.81 15.28
C SER A 181 -4.47 29.38 15.63
N LEU A 182 -3.98 30.32 14.83
CA LEU A 182 -2.77 31.10 15.06
C LEU A 182 -3.12 32.57 15.36
N GLY A 183 -4.36 32.84 15.78
CA GLY A 183 -4.86 34.18 16.03
C GLY A 183 -4.87 35.04 14.76
N MET A 184 -4.24 36.21 14.82
CA MET A 184 -4.21 37.16 13.69
C MET A 184 -3.41 36.66 12.48
N LYS A 185 -2.55 35.64 12.65
CA LYS A 185 -1.78 35.05 11.56
C LYS A 185 -2.62 34.13 10.66
N GLY A 186 -3.84 33.78 11.09
CA GLY A 186 -4.73 32.87 10.38
C GLY A 186 -4.89 31.53 11.11
N THR A 187 -5.29 30.51 10.37
CA THR A 187 -5.51 29.15 10.86
C THR A 187 -4.62 28.21 10.06
N PHE A 188 -3.81 27.42 10.76
CA PHE A 188 -3.12 26.30 10.15
C PHE A 188 -4.14 25.21 9.84
N ILE A 189 -4.09 24.66 8.63
CA ILE A 189 -4.96 23.59 8.16
C ILE A 189 -4.06 22.50 7.58
N LYS A 190 -4.35 21.25 7.94
CA LYS A 190 -3.77 20.06 7.34
C LYS A 190 -4.87 19.14 6.83
N VAL A 191 -4.77 18.71 5.59
CA VAL A 191 -5.70 17.75 4.98
C VAL A 191 -5.24 16.35 5.34
N MET A 192 -6.14 15.57 5.94
CA MET A 192 -5.85 14.21 6.42
C MET A 192 -6.19 13.14 5.39
N SER A 193 -7.13 13.42 4.48
CA SER A 193 -7.60 12.48 3.47
C SER A 193 -7.29 12.98 2.05
N PRO A 194 -6.44 12.29 1.26
CA PRO A 194 -6.23 12.61 -0.15
C PRO A 194 -7.50 12.49 -0.99
N LEU A 195 -8.40 11.57 -0.63
CA LEU A 195 -9.68 11.34 -1.32
C LEU A 195 -10.60 12.58 -1.28
N PHE A 196 -10.44 13.45 -0.28
CA PHE A 196 -11.16 14.71 -0.22
C PHE A 196 -10.71 15.70 -1.30
N LEU A 197 -9.42 15.71 -1.63
CA LEU A 197 -8.88 16.55 -2.72
C LEU A 197 -9.41 16.08 -4.08
N GLU A 198 -9.48 14.76 -4.28
CA GLU A 198 -10.11 14.13 -5.45
C GLU A 198 -11.58 14.57 -5.57
N ASP A 199 -12.38 14.46 -4.51
CA ASP A 199 -13.82 14.79 -4.53
C ASP A 199 -14.09 16.30 -4.74
N LEU A 200 -13.18 17.17 -4.27
CA LEU A 200 -13.24 18.61 -4.52
C LEU A 200 -12.88 19.02 -5.96
N GLY A 201 -12.31 18.11 -6.76
CA GLY A 201 -11.76 18.39 -8.07
C GLY A 201 -10.51 19.27 -8.01
N VAL A 202 -9.73 19.14 -6.94
CA VAL A 202 -8.45 19.83 -6.73
C VAL A 202 -7.36 18.77 -6.61
N SER A 203 -7.14 18.03 -7.70
CA SER A 203 -5.96 17.17 -7.88
C SER A 203 -4.83 18.01 -8.48
N GLU A 204 -3.58 17.69 -8.17
CA GLU A 204 -2.39 18.28 -8.82
C GLU A 204 -2.48 18.23 -10.36
#